data_AF-A0A6J8A5I4-F1
#
_entry.id   AF-A0A6J8A5I4-F1
#
_cell.length_a   1.000
_cell.length_b   1.000
_cell.length_c   1.000
_cell.angle_alpha   90.00
_cell.angle_beta   90.00
_cell.angle_gamma   90.00
#
_symmetry.space_group_name_H-M   'P 1'
#
loop_
_entity.id
_entity.type
_entity.pdbx_description
1 polymer ?
#
loop_
_entity_poly.entity_id
_entity_poly.type
_entity_poly.pdbx_seq_one_letter_code
_entity_poly.pdbx_strand_id
1 'polypeptide(L)'
;MNEQQRRSFMVILMTYMRYKSLTACPPPLFNANDDMYFLILLQNFRQYVISRRRPPILYNFSIRSRILDNADGDEFIVNDVYAVVIQRPYEFWILTGESTTSFQNIVIDVSQNLNLHGKEITSVQNRILLTLIWLRQYPTYTLLSMSFGISIATVGLIIKKMWIILWEICAPNVRWPTRQEWLNRRGKWPEMPNVVGMIDGTSHEILIPSTEPQQDFYSGHRKYHCIHTQVCLHYRKILIGKSIVFKKTP
;
A
#
# COMPACT_ATOMS: atom_id res chain seq x y z
N MET A 1 17.78 -4.39 -16.77
CA MET A 1 17.74 -4.12 -15.31
C MET A 1 18.32 -5.32 -14.57
N ASN A 2 19.28 -5.13 -13.67
CA ASN A 2 19.78 -6.26 -12.89
C ASN A 2 18.72 -6.71 -11.86
N GLU A 3 18.75 -7.97 -11.46
CA GLU A 3 17.77 -8.54 -10.52
C GLU A 3 17.71 -7.78 -9.19
N GLN A 4 18.83 -7.16 -8.80
CA GLN A 4 18.93 -6.37 -7.59
C GLN A 4 18.12 -5.07 -7.65
N GLN A 5 18.11 -4.36 -8.79
CA GLN A 5 17.26 -3.19 -9.02
C GLN A 5 15.78 -3.57 -9.00
N ARG A 6 15.41 -4.76 -9.52
CA ARG A 6 14.04 -5.30 -9.45
C ARG A 6 13.57 -5.52 -8.01
N ARG A 7 14.36 -6.23 -7.20
CA ARG A 7 14.04 -6.52 -5.78
C ARG A 7 13.95 -5.25 -4.95
N SER A 8 14.85 -4.32 -5.21
CA SER A 8 14.91 -3.04 -4.52
C SER A 8 13.73 -2.15 -4.80
N PHE A 9 13.35 -2.05 -6.07
CA PHE A 9 12.20 -1.28 -6.49
C PHE A 9 10.90 -1.92 -5.99
N MET A 10 10.83 -3.25 -5.93
CA MET A 10 9.74 -3.96 -5.25
C MET A 10 9.53 -3.33 -3.87
N VAL A 11 10.55 -3.29 -3.02
CA VAL A 11 10.42 -2.67 -1.70
C VAL A 11 10.05 -1.18 -1.78
N ILE A 12 10.58 -0.42 -2.73
CA ILE A 12 10.29 1.02 -2.88
C ILE A 12 8.88 1.32 -3.35
N LEU A 13 8.37 0.61 -4.35
CA LEU A 13 7.00 0.75 -4.84
C LEU A 13 6.01 0.27 -3.79
N MET A 14 6.33 -0.87 -3.18
CA MET A 14 5.56 -1.44 -2.09
C MET A 14 5.37 -0.42 -0.96
N THR A 15 6.44 0.29 -0.62
CA THR A 15 6.43 1.35 0.37
C THR A 15 5.82 2.66 -0.12
N TYR A 16 6.09 3.09 -1.35
CA TYR A 16 5.53 4.31 -1.94
C TYR A 16 4.01 4.24 -1.97
N MET A 17 3.47 3.08 -2.39
CA MET A 17 2.03 2.83 -2.36
C MET A 17 1.53 2.83 -0.92
N ARG A 18 2.30 2.30 0.05
CA ARG A 18 2.00 2.39 1.49
C ARG A 18 1.93 3.84 1.98
N TYR A 19 2.89 4.68 1.60
CA TYR A 19 3.05 6.06 2.03
C TYR A 19 2.02 7.02 1.40
N LYS A 20 1.72 6.88 0.11
CA LYS A 20 0.73 7.71 -0.63
C LYS A 20 -0.68 7.69 0.02
N SER A 21 -0.96 6.68 0.85
CA SER A 21 -2.21 6.60 1.63
C SER A 21 -2.23 7.24 3.00
N LEU A 22 -1.04 7.55 3.54
CA LEU A 22 -0.90 8.26 4.78
C LEU A 22 -0.88 9.77 4.53
N THR A 23 -0.60 10.19 3.29
CA THR A 23 -0.74 11.56 2.82
C THR A 23 -2.20 11.83 2.43
N ALA A 24 -2.71 12.99 2.85
CA ALA A 24 -4.12 13.32 2.89
C ALA A 24 -4.87 13.09 1.57
N CYS A 25 -6.06 12.53 1.70
CA CYS A 25 -7.13 12.54 0.70
C CYS A 25 -7.30 13.97 0.14
N PRO A 26 -7.63 14.18 -1.15
CA PRO A 26 -8.23 15.45 -1.53
C PRO A 26 -9.43 15.68 -0.60
N PRO A 27 -9.53 16.85 0.06
CA PRO A 27 -10.66 17.11 0.93
C PRO A 27 -11.93 16.93 0.08
N PRO A 28 -12.92 16.19 0.58
CA PRO A 28 -14.21 16.18 -0.07
C PRO A 28 -14.68 17.64 -0.19
N LEU A 29 -15.14 18.03 -1.37
CA LEU A 29 -15.79 19.32 -1.59
C LEU A 29 -17.10 19.31 -0.78
N PHE A 30 -17.04 19.68 0.49
CA PHE A 30 -18.21 19.88 1.33
C PHE A 30 -18.47 21.37 1.53
N ASN A 31 -19.73 21.76 1.36
CA ASN A 31 -20.23 23.11 1.59
C ASN A 31 -20.20 23.42 3.10
N ALA A 32 -19.91 24.68 3.44
CA ALA A 32 -19.53 25.17 4.77
C ALA A 32 -20.64 25.20 5.85
N ASN A 33 -21.74 24.45 5.71
CA ASN A 33 -22.86 24.47 6.67
C ASN A 33 -22.99 23.22 7.55
N ASP A 34 -22.08 22.24 7.44
CA ASP A 34 -22.18 20.93 8.12
C ASP A 34 -21.17 20.73 9.28
N ASP A 35 -20.83 21.80 10.00
CA ASP A 35 -19.82 21.76 11.08
C ASP A 35 -20.23 20.90 12.29
N MET A 36 -21.53 20.65 12.50
CA MET A 36 -22.00 19.76 13.57
C MET A 36 -21.86 18.28 13.22
N TYR A 37 -22.07 17.91 11.95
CA TYR A 37 -21.87 16.53 11.49
C TYR A 37 -20.39 16.16 11.39
N PHE A 38 -19.52 17.13 11.08
CA PHE A 38 -18.07 16.92 11.03
C PHE A 38 -17.49 16.59 12.42
N LEU A 39 -17.95 17.26 13.47
CA LEU A 39 -17.55 16.95 14.85
C LEU A 39 -18.09 15.59 15.33
N ILE A 40 -19.30 15.22 14.93
CA ILE A 40 -19.87 13.89 15.18
C ILE A 40 -19.10 12.80 14.41
N LEU A 41 -18.69 13.06 13.16
CA LEU A 41 -17.85 12.17 12.36
C LEU A 41 -16.43 12.02 12.93
N LEU A 42 -15.83 13.08 13.45
CA LEU A 42 -14.54 13.03 14.14
C LEU A 42 -14.62 12.33 15.50
N GLN A 43 -15.70 12.53 16.26
CA GLN A 43 -15.99 11.81 17.51
C GLN A 43 -16.18 10.30 17.22
N ASN A 44 -16.94 9.97 16.18
CA ASN A 44 -17.14 8.59 15.73
C ASN A 44 -15.87 7.97 15.15
N PHE A 45 -15.03 8.74 14.46
CA PHE A 45 -13.74 8.30 13.94
C PHE A 45 -12.72 8.09 15.08
N ARG A 46 -12.73 8.93 16.11
CA ARG A 46 -11.92 8.75 17.32
C ARG A 46 -12.38 7.52 18.11
N GLN A 47 -13.69 7.30 18.25
CA GLN A 47 -14.26 6.08 18.84
C GLN A 47 -14.02 4.84 17.95
N TYR A 48 -13.99 4.99 16.63
CA TYR A 48 -13.65 3.93 15.66
C TYR A 48 -12.18 3.52 15.73
N VAL A 49 -11.27 4.48 15.92
CA VAL A 49 -9.83 4.22 16.10
C VAL A 49 -9.56 3.62 17.49
N ILE A 50 -10.25 4.08 18.54
CA ILE A 50 -10.16 3.50 19.90
C ILE A 50 -10.75 2.08 19.94
N SER A 51 -11.88 1.84 19.25
CA SER A 51 -12.50 0.51 19.07
C SER A 51 -11.78 -0.37 18.03
N ARG A 52 -10.61 0.01 17.52
CA ARG A 52 -9.74 -0.89 16.72
C ARG A 52 -8.67 -1.59 17.56
N ARG A 53 -8.61 -1.37 18.89
CA ARG A 53 -7.87 -2.22 19.85
C ARG A 53 -8.70 -3.41 20.39
N ARG A 54 -10.00 -3.45 20.13
CA ARG A 54 -10.86 -4.64 20.28
C ARG A 54 -11.95 -4.57 19.22
N PRO A 55 -12.13 -5.58 18.36
CA PRO A 55 -13.08 -5.48 17.23
C PRO A 55 -14.47 -5.06 17.75
N PRO A 56 -15.13 -4.06 17.12
CA PRO A 56 -16.45 -3.64 17.55
C PRO A 56 -17.43 -4.80 17.34
N ILE A 57 -18.17 -5.14 18.40
CA ILE A 57 -19.10 -6.28 18.50
C ILE A 57 -20.34 -6.12 17.59
N LEU A 58 -20.46 -5.06 16.78
CA LEU A 58 -21.67 -4.75 16.03
C LEU A 58 -21.54 -4.68 14.50
N TYR A 59 -20.47 -5.24 13.92
CA TYR A 59 -20.48 -5.57 12.49
C TYR A 59 -20.15 -7.05 12.29
N ASN A 60 -21.17 -7.89 12.39
CA ASN A 60 -21.09 -9.35 12.25
C ASN A 60 -20.91 -9.84 10.80
N PHE A 61 -20.49 -8.98 9.88
CA PHE A 61 -20.33 -9.34 8.47
C PHE A 61 -18.85 -9.42 8.12
N SER A 62 -18.41 -10.61 7.70
CA SER A 62 -17.07 -10.81 7.15
C SER A 62 -16.87 -9.95 5.88
N ILE A 63 -15.62 -9.66 5.51
CA ILE A 63 -15.28 -8.97 4.26
C ILE A 63 -15.97 -9.62 3.04
N ARG A 64 -16.23 -10.94 3.11
CA ARG A 64 -16.95 -11.74 2.10
C ARG A 64 -18.35 -11.18 1.79
N SER A 65 -19.11 -10.86 2.84
CA SER A 65 -20.49 -10.32 2.79
C SER A 65 -20.58 -8.85 2.40
N ARG A 66 -19.45 -8.12 2.27
CA ARG A 66 -19.47 -6.71 1.83
C ARG A 66 -19.22 -6.51 0.34
N ILE A 67 -18.64 -7.52 -0.31
CA ILE A 67 -18.19 -7.44 -1.70
C ILE A 67 -19.05 -8.32 -2.61
N LEU A 68 -19.64 -9.41 -2.09
CA LEU A 68 -20.18 -10.50 -2.91
C LEU A 68 -21.51 -11.08 -2.37
N ASP A 69 -22.49 -10.24 -2.04
CA ASP A 69 -23.87 -10.74 -1.86
C ASP A 69 -24.48 -10.99 -3.24
N ASN A 70 -24.14 -12.14 -3.84
CA ASN A 70 -24.98 -12.76 -4.86
C ASN A 70 -25.89 -13.73 -4.13
N ALA A 71 -27.11 -13.27 -3.83
CA ALA A 71 -28.13 -14.05 -3.12
C ALA A 71 -28.73 -15.18 -3.97
N ASP A 72 -28.49 -15.16 -5.27
CA ASP A 72 -29.06 -16.11 -6.22
C ASP A 72 -27.97 -17.08 -6.65
N GLY A 73 -28.14 -18.37 -6.36
CA GLY A 73 -27.16 -19.46 -6.50
C GLY A 73 -26.75 -19.81 -7.93
N ASP A 74 -26.56 -18.83 -8.80
CA ASP A 74 -26.09 -19.00 -10.17
C ASP A 74 -24.56 -19.19 -10.24
N GLU A 75 -24.13 -19.81 -11.35
CA GLU A 75 -22.74 -20.05 -11.72
C GLU A 75 -21.82 -18.88 -11.36
N PHE A 76 -20.59 -19.18 -10.96
CA PHE A 76 -19.53 -18.19 -10.69
C PHE A 76 -19.26 -17.36 -11.96
N ILE A 77 -20.09 -16.36 -12.23
CA ILE A 77 -19.83 -15.33 -13.23
C ILE A 77 -18.60 -14.59 -12.71
N VAL A 78 -17.56 -14.51 -13.55
CA VAL A 78 -16.34 -13.74 -13.27
C VAL A 78 -16.79 -12.33 -12.89
N ASN A 79 -16.71 -12.01 -11.60
CA ASN A 79 -17.22 -10.75 -11.08
C ASN A 79 -16.39 -9.62 -11.70
N ASP A 80 -17.06 -8.68 -12.36
CA ASP A 80 -16.45 -7.42 -12.72
C ASP A 80 -16.28 -6.56 -11.45
N VAL A 81 -15.29 -6.92 -10.63
CA VAL A 81 -14.97 -6.26 -9.36
C VAL A 81 -14.73 -4.77 -9.59
N TYR A 82 -14.09 -4.43 -10.70
CA TYR A 82 -13.86 -3.05 -11.10
C TYR A 82 -15.17 -2.26 -11.25
N ALA A 83 -16.18 -2.79 -11.95
CA ALA A 83 -17.47 -2.12 -12.13
C ALA A 83 -18.18 -1.82 -10.80
N VAL A 84 -17.99 -2.69 -9.79
CA VAL A 84 -18.54 -2.51 -8.45
C VAL A 84 -17.74 -1.48 -7.64
N VAL A 85 -16.42 -1.61 -7.60
CA VAL A 85 -15.57 -0.79 -6.72
C VAL A 85 -15.43 0.65 -7.25
N ILE A 86 -15.48 0.88 -8.57
CA ILE A 86 -15.33 2.22 -9.15
C ILE A 86 -16.47 3.18 -8.75
N GLN A 87 -17.65 2.64 -8.42
CA GLN A 87 -18.81 3.41 -7.96
C GLN A 87 -18.63 3.95 -6.53
N ARG A 88 -17.57 3.53 -5.84
CA ARG A 88 -17.26 3.87 -4.45
C ARG A 88 -15.86 4.49 -4.36
N PRO A 89 -15.68 5.79 -4.72
CA PRO A 89 -14.36 6.38 -4.93
C PRO A 89 -13.45 6.35 -3.70
N TYR A 90 -14.03 6.46 -2.50
CA TYR A 90 -13.27 6.43 -1.25
C TYR A 90 -12.70 5.02 -0.98
N GLU A 91 -13.52 3.99 -1.10
CA GLU A 91 -13.12 2.59 -0.99
C GLU A 91 -12.11 2.22 -2.08
N PHE A 92 -12.35 2.67 -3.31
CA PHE A 92 -11.43 2.51 -4.43
C PHE A 92 -10.04 3.07 -4.09
N TRP A 93 -9.99 4.29 -3.56
CA TRP A 93 -8.73 4.92 -3.15
C TRP A 93 -8.06 4.18 -1.97
N ILE A 94 -8.81 3.74 -0.97
CA ILE A 94 -8.24 2.92 0.13
C ILE A 94 -7.58 1.67 -0.43
N LEU A 95 -8.26 0.98 -1.34
CA LEU A 95 -7.84 -0.29 -1.92
C LEU A 95 -6.64 -0.15 -2.85
N THR A 96 -6.53 0.94 -3.62
CA THR A 96 -5.54 1.08 -4.69
C THR A 96 -4.48 2.15 -4.43
N GLY A 97 -4.79 3.17 -3.63
CA GLY A 97 -4.00 4.40 -3.51
C GLY A 97 -4.16 5.38 -4.69
N GLU A 98 -5.06 5.09 -5.63
CA GLU A 98 -5.30 5.90 -6.83
C GLU A 98 -6.70 6.52 -6.85
N SER A 99 -6.83 7.68 -7.50
CA SER A 99 -8.14 8.21 -7.87
C SER A 99 -8.69 7.46 -9.09
N THR A 100 -10.00 7.55 -9.32
CA THR A 100 -10.65 6.94 -10.49
C THR A 100 -10.06 7.45 -11.81
N THR A 101 -9.79 8.75 -11.92
CA THR A 101 -9.15 9.39 -13.08
C THR A 101 -7.70 8.92 -13.27
N SER A 102 -6.90 8.90 -12.20
CA SER A 102 -5.51 8.42 -12.26
C SER A 102 -5.47 6.97 -12.72
N PHE A 103 -6.39 6.14 -12.20
CA PHE A 103 -6.53 4.76 -12.62
C PHE A 103 -6.90 4.62 -14.10
N GLN A 104 -7.80 5.43 -14.65
CA GLN A 104 -8.10 5.39 -16.08
C GLN A 104 -6.88 5.69 -16.94
N ASN A 105 -6.04 6.64 -16.53
CA ASN A 105 -4.81 6.94 -17.26
C ASN A 105 -3.88 5.70 -17.25
N ILE A 106 -3.75 5.03 -16.11
CA ILE A 106 -3.00 3.77 -16.01
C ILE A 106 -3.60 2.69 -16.94
N VAL A 107 -4.93 2.57 -17.00
CA VAL A 107 -5.60 1.63 -17.91
C VAL A 107 -5.25 1.92 -19.36
N ILE A 108 -5.27 3.19 -19.78
CA ILE A 108 -4.91 3.61 -21.13
C ILE A 108 -3.46 3.25 -21.43
N ASP A 109 -2.52 3.65 -20.56
CA ASP A 109 -1.09 3.39 -20.73
C ASP A 109 -0.78 1.88 -20.78
N VAL A 110 -1.37 1.10 -19.88
CA VAL A 110 -1.20 -0.37 -19.84
C VAL A 110 -1.82 -1.03 -21.07
N SER A 111 -2.97 -0.55 -21.55
CA SER A 111 -3.64 -1.11 -22.73
C SER A 111 -2.79 -0.93 -24.00
N GLN A 112 -2.10 0.21 -24.12
CA GLN A 112 -1.19 0.46 -25.26
C GLN A 112 0.05 -0.45 -25.24
N ASN A 113 0.49 -0.88 -24.05
CA ASN A 113 1.66 -1.75 -23.87
C ASN A 113 1.30 -3.25 -23.83
N LEU A 114 0.01 -3.59 -23.86
CA LEU A 114 -0.45 -4.96 -23.84
C LEU A 114 -0.57 -5.51 -25.27
N ASN A 115 0.30 -6.46 -25.62
CA ASN A 115 0.08 -7.33 -26.78
C ASN A 115 -1.08 -8.29 -26.45
N LEU A 116 -2.30 -7.91 -26.81
CA LEU A 116 -3.52 -8.71 -26.64
C LEU A 116 -3.56 -9.82 -27.70
N HIS A 117 -2.72 -10.85 -27.54
CA HIS A 117 -2.87 -12.08 -28.29
C HIS A 117 -3.68 -13.09 -27.46
N GLY A 118 -4.91 -13.32 -27.88
CA GLY A 118 -5.83 -14.32 -27.29
C GLY A 118 -6.94 -13.72 -26.42
N LYS A 119 -7.99 -14.53 -26.21
CA LYS A 119 -9.10 -14.19 -25.32
C LYS A 119 -8.65 -14.37 -23.87
N GLU A 120 -8.31 -13.27 -23.20
CA GLU A 120 -7.98 -13.30 -21.77
C GLU A 120 -9.27 -13.44 -20.92
N ILE A 121 -9.16 -14.17 -19.79
CA ILE A 121 -10.28 -14.52 -18.90
C ILE A 121 -10.85 -13.27 -18.17
N THR A 122 -10.01 -12.25 -17.96
CA THR A 122 -10.35 -11.05 -17.16
C THR A 122 -10.12 -9.77 -17.95
N SER A 123 -10.96 -8.75 -17.74
CA SER A 123 -10.75 -7.41 -18.33
C SER A 123 -9.42 -6.79 -17.91
N VAL A 124 -8.89 -5.86 -18.71
CA VAL A 124 -7.64 -5.14 -18.39
C VAL A 124 -7.80 -4.37 -17.08
N GLN A 125 -8.96 -3.75 -16.87
CA GLN A 125 -9.29 -3.01 -15.65
C GLN A 125 -9.22 -3.89 -14.41
N ASN A 126 -9.81 -5.09 -14.42
CA ASN A 126 -9.74 -6.01 -13.28
C ASN A 126 -8.32 -6.51 -13.02
N ARG A 127 -7.52 -6.74 -14.06
CA ARG A 127 -6.11 -7.14 -13.92
C ARG A 127 -5.27 -6.07 -13.23
N ILE A 128 -5.45 -4.81 -13.64
CA ILE A 128 -4.76 -3.66 -13.05
C ILE A 128 -5.25 -3.44 -11.62
N LEU A 129 -6.57 -3.45 -11.39
CA LEU A 129 -7.18 -3.28 -10.06
C LEU A 129 -6.66 -4.34 -9.08
N LEU A 130 -6.69 -5.61 -9.46
CA LEU A 130 -6.14 -6.72 -8.67
C LEU A 130 -4.68 -6.48 -8.30
N THR A 131 -3.87 -6.08 -9.27
CA THR A 131 -2.43 -5.85 -9.06
C THR A 131 -2.17 -4.66 -8.15
N LEU A 132 -2.93 -3.56 -8.30
CA LEU A 132 -2.82 -2.40 -7.42
C LEU A 132 -3.26 -2.72 -5.99
N ILE A 133 -4.36 -3.46 -5.81
CA ILE A 133 -4.79 -3.94 -4.49
C ILE A 133 -3.69 -4.80 -3.86
N TRP A 134 -3.08 -5.69 -4.64
CA TRP A 134 -1.98 -6.51 -4.17
C TRP A 134 -0.76 -5.69 -3.71
N LEU A 135 -0.30 -4.75 -4.56
CA LEU A 135 0.80 -3.84 -4.25
C LEU A 135 0.51 -2.91 -3.06
N ARG A 136 -0.76 -2.63 -2.80
CA ARG A 136 -1.19 -1.68 -1.78
C ARG A 136 -1.41 -2.33 -0.42
N GLN A 137 -2.13 -3.45 -0.40
CA GLN A 137 -2.69 -4.06 0.80
C GLN A 137 -2.02 -5.40 1.17
N TYR A 138 -1.22 -6.00 0.28
CA TYR A 138 -0.63 -7.33 0.45
C TYR A 138 -1.59 -8.46 0.84
N PRO A 139 -2.81 -8.55 0.29
CA PRO A 139 -3.65 -9.71 0.51
C PRO A 139 -2.98 -10.98 0.00
N THR A 140 -3.33 -12.11 0.61
CA THR A 140 -2.92 -13.43 0.12
C THR A 140 -3.54 -13.71 -1.25
N TYR A 141 -2.89 -14.57 -2.06
CA TYR A 141 -3.44 -14.94 -3.36
C TYR A 141 -4.79 -15.65 -3.24
N THR A 142 -5.03 -16.39 -2.15
CA THR A 142 -6.33 -17.00 -1.85
C THR A 142 -7.42 -15.94 -1.68
N LEU A 143 -7.14 -14.85 -0.96
CA LEU A 143 -8.12 -13.78 -0.78
C LEU A 143 -8.43 -13.09 -2.11
N LEU A 144 -7.41 -12.76 -2.91
CA LEU A 144 -7.62 -12.18 -4.25
C LEU A 144 -8.37 -13.12 -5.20
N SER A 145 -8.05 -14.41 -5.16
CA SER A 145 -8.72 -15.44 -5.96
C SER A 145 -10.22 -15.49 -5.65
N MET A 146 -10.58 -15.49 -4.36
CA MET A 146 -11.97 -15.42 -3.93
C MET A 146 -12.64 -14.11 -4.32
N SER A 147 -11.97 -12.97 -4.12
CA SER A 147 -12.54 -11.64 -4.42
C SER A 147 -12.84 -11.42 -5.91
N PHE A 148 -11.98 -11.93 -6.79
CA PHE A 148 -12.10 -11.75 -8.24
C PHE A 148 -12.75 -12.93 -8.97
N GLY A 149 -13.11 -14.02 -8.25
CA GLY A 149 -13.70 -15.20 -8.88
C GLY A 149 -12.79 -15.89 -9.90
N ILE A 150 -11.47 -15.89 -9.66
CA ILE A 150 -10.48 -16.50 -10.56
C ILE A 150 -9.55 -17.44 -9.80
N SER A 151 -8.90 -18.39 -10.48
CA SER A 151 -7.99 -19.34 -9.82
C SER A 151 -6.77 -18.64 -9.20
N ILE A 152 -6.22 -19.20 -8.11
CA ILE A 152 -4.97 -18.72 -7.47
C ILE A 152 -3.81 -18.67 -8.47
N ALA A 153 -3.72 -19.65 -9.38
CA ALA A 153 -2.71 -19.66 -10.43
C ALA A 153 -2.87 -18.46 -11.37
N THR A 154 -4.11 -18.14 -11.77
CA THR A 154 -4.43 -16.97 -12.60
C THR A 154 -4.07 -15.66 -11.89
N VAL A 155 -4.35 -15.53 -10.59
CA VAL A 155 -3.93 -14.37 -9.76
C VAL A 155 -2.42 -14.17 -9.85
N GLY A 156 -1.64 -15.23 -9.63
CA GLY A 156 -0.17 -15.17 -9.70
C GLY A 156 0.35 -14.75 -11.09
N LEU A 157 -0.26 -15.28 -12.16
CA LEU A 157 0.09 -14.91 -13.54
C LEU A 157 -0.26 -13.44 -13.86
N ILE A 158 -1.45 -12.98 -13.45
CA ILE A 158 -1.88 -11.59 -13.62
C ILE A 158 -0.91 -10.66 -12.90
N ILE A 159 -0.64 -10.91 -11.61
CA ILE A 159 0.29 -10.08 -10.84
C ILE A 159 1.65 -10.06 -11.52
N LYS A 160 2.19 -11.22 -11.90
CA LYS A 160 3.50 -11.38 -12.57
C LYS A 160 3.58 -10.68 -13.94
N LYS A 161 2.49 -10.59 -14.69
CA LYS A 161 2.46 -9.88 -15.98
C LYS A 161 2.29 -8.38 -15.76
N MET A 162 1.30 -7.97 -14.97
CA MET A 162 0.93 -6.58 -14.77
C MET A 162 2.03 -5.78 -14.07
N TRP A 163 2.76 -6.35 -13.10
CA TRP A 163 3.82 -5.59 -12.42
C TRP A 163 4.96 -5.18 -13.37
N ILE A 164 5.28 -6.00 -14.38
CA ILE A 164 6.33 -5.69 -15.36
C ILE A 164 5.88 -4.49 -16.20
N ILE A 165 4.64 -4.52 -16.69
CA ILE A 165 4.09 -3.47 -17.54
C ILE A 165 3.96 -2.16 -16.75
N LEU A 166 3.38 -2.22 -15.54
CA LEU A 166 3.28 -1.06 -14.66
C LEU A 166 4.66 -0.47 -14.35
N TRP A 167 5.68 -1.31 -14.18
CA TRP A 167 7.05 -0.84 -14.01
C TRP A 167 7.56 -0.11 -15.26
N GLU A 168 7.39 -0.65 -16.45
CA GLU A 168 7.86 -0.02 -17.68
C GLU A 168 7.23 1.36 -17.90
N ILE A 169 5.97 1.53 -17.50
CA ILE A 169 5.25 2.81 -17.54
C ILE A 169 5.76 3.77 -16.45
N CYS A 170 5.96 3.29 -15.23
CA CYS A 170 6.34 4.14 -14.10
C CYS A 170 7.83 4.47 -14.02
N ALA A 171 8.72 3.59 -14.51
CA ALA A 171 10.16 3.71 -14.37
C ALA A 171 10.74 5.02 -14.92
N PRO A 172 10.29 5.55 -16.08
CA PRO A 172 10.77 6.83 -16.59
C PRO A 172 10.51 8.01 -15.65
N ASN A 173 9.45 7.93 -14.84
CA ASN A 173 9.07 8.98 -13.89
C ASN A 173 9.90 8.92 -12.59
N VAL A 174 10.67 7.85 -12.36
CA VAL A 174 11.50 7.68 -11.17
C VAL A 174 12.91 8.21 -11.45
N ARG A 175 13.22 9.40 -10.94
CA ARG A 175 14.60 9.92 -10.92
C ARG A 175 15.39 9.26 -9.79
N TRP A 176 16.30 8.37 -10.17
CA TRP A 176 17.30 7.84 -9.24
C TRP A 176 18.37 8.88 -8.95
N PRO A 177 18.84 9.01 -7.69
CA PRO A 177 19.95 9.90 -7.38
C PRO A 177 21.21 9.49 -8.16
N THR A 178 21.95 10.49 -8.64
CA THR A 178 23.25 10.30 -9.28
C THR A 178 24.28 9.80 -8.27
N ARG A 179 25.39 9.22 -8.76
CA ARG A 179 26.50 8.80 -7.89
C ARG A 179 27.03 9.94 -7.01
N GLN A 180 27.09 11.16 -7.54
CA GLN A 180 27.54 12.32 -6.77
C GLN A 180 26.53 12.71 -5.69
N GLU A 181 25.24 12.74 -6.03
CA GLU A 181 24.17 12.99 -5.04
C GLU A 181 24.19 11.93 -3.92
N TRP A 182 24.48 10.67 -4.25
CA TRP A 182 24.66 9.62 -3.25
C TRP A 182 25.86 9.85 -2.35
N LEU A 183 27.02 10.20 -2.91
CA LEU A 183 28.22 10.51 -2.12
C LEU A 183 27.99 11.70 -1.18
N ASN A 184 27.31 12.74 -1.66
CA ASN A 184 26.97 13.93 -0.86
C ASN A 184 25.98 13.62 0.29
N ARG A 185 25.26 12.49 0.23
CA ARG A 185 24.35 12.05 1.29
C ARG A 185 25.01 11.11 2.31
N ARG A 186 26.21 10.60 2.04
CA ARG A 186 26.93 9.73 2.99
C ARG A 186 27.32 10.51 4.24
N GLY A 187 27.43 9.79 5.35
CA GLY A 187 27.83 10.36 6.64
C GLY A 187 26.78 11.21 7.36
N LYS A 188 25.59 11.43 6.75
CA LYS A 188 24.49 12.16 7.42
C LYS A 188 23.91 11.42 8.63
N TRP A 189 24.02 10.09 8.64
CA TRP A 189 23.61 9.26 9.77
C TRP A 189 24.87 8.62 10.39
N PRO A 190 25.34 9.09 11.56
CA PRO A 190 26.56 8.58 12.20
C PRO A 190 26.53 7.07 12.46
N GLU A 191 25.37 6.52 12.81
CA GLU A 191 25.16 5.09 13.09
C GLU A 191 25.15 4.24 11.79
N MET A 192 25.01 4.90 10.65
CA MET A 192 24.89 4.30 9.33
C MET A 192 25.51 5.19 8.23
N PRO A 193 26.83 5.44 8.25
CA PRO A 193 27.47 6.41 7.39
C PRO A 193 27.38 6.08 5.88
N ASN A 194 27.02 4.82 5.57
CA ASN A 194 26.87 4.31 4.22
C ASN A 194 25.41 4.25 3.73
N VAL A 195 24.46 4.54 4.61
CA VAL A 195 23.06 4.73 4.23
C VAL A 195 22.93 6.14 3.65
N VAL A 196 22.22 6.20 2.54
CA VAL A 196 22.11 7.40 1.71
C VAL A 196 20.66 7.81 1.47
N GLY A 197 19.72 6.97 1.88
CA GLY A 197 18.29 7.25 1.91
C GLY A 197 17.54 6.19 2.72
N MET A 198 16.34 6.54 3.16
CA MET A 198 15.37 5.61 3.74
C MET A 198 14.17 5.52 2.80
N ILE A 199 13.68 4.31 2.61
CA ILE A 199 12.54 4.01 1.75
C ILE A 199 11.30 3.93 2.62
N ASP A 200 11.32 3.01 3.59
CA ASP A 200 10.20 2.70 4.48
C ASP A 200 10.66 2.64 5.93
N GLY A 201 9.69 2.81 6.82
CA GLY A 201 9.81 2.48 8.24
C GLY A 201 8.53 1.82 8.72
N THR A 202 8.62 0.61 9.27
CA THR A 202 7.54 -0.02 10.01
C THR A 202 7.87 0.00 11.51
N SER A 203 6.92 0.45 12.32
CA SER A 203 7.01 0.32 13.78
C SER A 203 6.33 -0.96 14.23
N HIS A 204 7.05 -1.75 15.02
CA HIS A 204 6.56 -2.97 15.66
C HIS A 204 6.39 -2.71 17.14
N GLU A 205 5.18 -2.85 17.67
CA GLU A 205 4.94 -2.74 19.12
C GLU A 205 5.73 -3.80 19.88
N ILE A 206 6.32 -3.40 21.01
CA ILE A 206 7.05 -4.28 21.92
C ILE A 206 6.52 -4.11 23.34
N LEU A 207 6.83 -5.09 24.19
CA LEU A 207 6.62 -4.96 25.63
C LEU A 207 7.50 -3.82 26.18
N ILE A 208 7.07 -3.25 27.31
CA ILE A 208 7.82 -2.21 28.01
C ILE A 208 9.20 -2.78 28.38
N PRO A 209 10.32 -2.18 27.91
CA PRO A 209 11.64 -2.64 28.27
C PRO A 209 11.86 -2.50 29.79
N SER A 210 12.35 -3.57 30.42
CA SER A 210 12.64 -3.59 31.87
C SER A 210 14.07 -3.18 32.19
N THR A 211 15.00 -3.38 31.26
CA THR A 211 16.44 -3.16 31.44
C THR A 211 16.97 -1.93 30.72
N GLU A 212 16.42 -1.61 29.56
CA GLU A 212 16.85 -0.49 28.73
C GLU A 212 16.09 0.81 29.06
N PRO A 213 16.65 1.98 28.75
CA PRO A 213 15.95 3.25 28.90
C PRO A 213 14.66 3.27 28.08
N GLN A 214 13.49 3.25 28.74
CA GLN A 214 12.18 3.20 28.09
C GLN A 214 11.95 4.33 27.07
N GLN A 215 12.53 5.51 27.33
CA GLN A 215 12.46 6.68 26.46
C GLN A 215 12.98 6.42 25.02
N ASP A 216 13.92 5.48 24.86
CA ASP A 216 14.50 5.15 23.55
C ASP A 216 13.54 4.32 22.70
N PHE A 217 12.53 3.69 23.31
CA PHE A 217 11.58 2.81 22.65
C PHE A 217 10.16 3.37 22.61
N TYR A 218 9.84 4.41 23.39
CA TYR A 218 8.48 4.95 23.44
C TYR A 218 8.17 5.91 22.28
N SER A 219 7.18 5.56 21.45
CA SER A 219 6.72 6.44 20.37
C SER A 219 5.68 7.43 20.89
N GLY A 220 6.07 8.72 21.00
CA GLY A 220 5.15 9.78 21.40
C GLY A 220 3.95 9.98 20.46
N HIS A 221 4.08 9.64 19.17
CA HIS A 221 2.99 9.70 18.19
C HIS A 221 2.04 8.51 18.35
N ARG A 222 2.56 7.29 18.52
CA ARG A 222 1.74 6.08 18.59
C ARG A 222 1.27 5.70 20.00
N LYS A 223 1.85 6.31 21.04
CA LYS A 223 1.54 6.09 22.47
C LYS A 223 1.77 4.63 22.93
N TYR A 224 2.81 3.98 22.43
CA TYR A 224 3.28 2.67 22.88
C TYR A 224 4.79 2.50 22.62
N HIS A 225 5.40 1.49 23.24
CA HIS A 225 6.81 1.14 23.02
C HIS A 225 6.93 0.35 21.72
N CYS A 226 7.86 0.74 20.84
CA CYS A 226 8.04 0.09 19.56
C CYS A 226 9.48 0.08 19.08
N ILE A 227 9.80 -0.92 18.25
CA ILE A 227 11.03 -0.96 17.47
C ILE A 227 10.70 -0.53 16.03
N HIS A 228 11.52 0.37 15.49
CA HIS A 228 11.42 0.78 14.10
C HIS A 228 12.35 -0.07 13.22
N THR A 229 11.77 -0.73 12.24
CA THR A 229 12.49 -1.40 11.18
C THR A 229 12.41 -0.55 9.94
N GLN A 230 13.55 -0.15 9.40
CA GLN A 230 13.60 0.67 8.20
C GLN A 230 14.26 -0.06 7.03
N VAL A 231 13.75 0.21 5.84
CA VAL A 231 14.38 -0.21 4.59
C VAL A 231 15.26 0.93 4.13
N CYS A 232 16.56 0.66 4.02
CA CYS A 232 17.55 1.68 3.74
C CYS A 232 18.22 1.47 2.37
N LEU A 233 18.49 2.57 1.70
CA LEU A 233 19.31 2.62 0.51
C LEU A 233 20.76 2.75 0.94
N HIS A 234 21.59 1.78 0.56
CA HIS A 234 23.02 1.83 0.81
C HIS A 234 23.76 2.10 -0.50
N TYR A 235 24.85 2.85 -0.43
CA TYR A 235 25.51 3.44 -1.62
C TYR A 235 25.97 2.42 -2.69
N ARG A 236 26.15 1.14 -2.33
CA ARG A 236 26.52 0.07 -3.27
C ARG A 236 25.38 -0.88 -3.65
N LYS A 237 24.39 -1.03 -2.77
CA LYS A 237 23.39 -2.09 -2.80
C LYS A 237 22.21 -1.63 -1.96
N ILE A 238 21.01 -2.12 -2.23
CA ILE A 238 19.87 -1.83 -1.37
C ILE A 238 19.91 -2.83 -0.21
N LEU A 239 19.97 -2.31 1.01
CA LEU A 239 20.06 -3.10 2.22
C LEU A 239 18.66 -3.18 2.83
N ILE A 240 18.11 -4.39 2.84
CA ILE A 240 16.89 -4.69 3.58
C ILE A 240 17.35 -5.09 4.98
N GLY A 241 17.03 -4.27 5.98
CA GLY A 241 17.12 -4.65 7.39
C GLY A 241 18.31 -4.07 8.13
N LYS A 242 18.03 -3.01 8.89
CA LYS A 242 18.57 -2.86 10.25
C LYS A 242 17.42 -2.32 11.11
N SER A 243 17.06 -3.05 12.18
CA SER A 243 16.26 -2.44 13.24
C SER A 243 17.17 -1.42 13.91
N ILE A 244 16.78 -0.16 13.82
CA ILE A 244 17.54 0.93 14.43
C ILE A 244 16.60 1.50 15.45
N VAL A 245 16.97 1.31 16.70
CA VAL A 245 16.45 2.14 17.78
C VAL A 245 17.01 3.52 17.50
N PHE A 246 16.24 4.36 16.81
CA PHE A 246 16.60 5.76 16.70
C PHE A 246 16.49 6.33 18.10
N LYS A 247 17.65 6.58 18.73
CA LYS A 247 17.67 7.57 19.80
C LYS A 247 17.13 8.84 19.19
N LYS A 248 16.07 9.39 19.78
CA LYS A 248 15.70 10.78 19.50
C LYS A 248 16.95 11.61 19.82
N THR A 249 17.62 12.13 18.80
CA THR A 249 18.49 13.27 19.01
C THR A 249 17.64 14.39 19.60
N PRO A 250 18.10 15.04 20.68
CA PRO A 250 17.37 16.11 21.35
C PRO A 250 16.98 17.24 20.40
#